data_AF-R6TKT1-F1
#
_entry.id   AF-R6TKT1-F1
#
_cell.length_a   1.000
_cell.length_b   1.000
_cell.length_c   1.000
_cell.angle_alpha   90.00
_cell.angle_beta   90.00
_cell.angle_gamma   90.00
#
_symmetry.space_group_name_H-M   'P 1'
#
loop_
_entity.id
_entity.type
_entity.pdbx_description
1 polymer ?
#
loop_
_entity_poly.entity_id
_entity_poly.type
_entity_poly.pdbx_seq_one_letter_code
_entity_poly.pdbx_strand_id
1 'polypeptide(L)'
;MNEQLQQLLQCVGKTAGEFADTASDAAYGVKGKAWELASVAKLNIRAAENKADIDYALREVGEMIYATHTGTPTDSDVLLEKLQEIDRLHETAAAIQAEIGRLRGEKAEDRCPTCGARTQAGDSFCRECGGKLEKGDQ
;
A
#
# COMPACT_ATOMS: atom_id res chain seq x y z
N MET A 1 11.22 30.28 0.90
CA MET A 1 9.96 29.52 0.77
C MET A 1 10.31 28.31 -0.06
N ASN A 2 10.13 27.09 0.47
CA ASN A 2 10.86 25.91 0.04
C ASN A 2 10.44 25.46 -1.38
N GLU A 3 11.32 25.65 -2.37
CA GLU A 3 11.11 25.26 -3.77
C GLU A 3 10.78 23.77 -3.93
N GLN A 4 11.30 22.91 -3.03
CA GLN A 4 10.98 21.49 -3.04
C GLN A 4 9.53 21.22 -2.61
N LEU A 5 8.97 22.04 -1.73
CA LEU A 5 7.56 21.97 -1.34
C LEU A 5 6.65 22.42 -2.49
N GLN A 6 7.08 23.41 -3.27
CA GLN A 6 6.36 23.86 -4.47
C GLN A 6 6.41 22.82 -5.58
N GLN A 7 7.54 22.12 -5.77
CA GLN A 7 7.65 21.02 -6.73
C GLN A 7 6.77 19.82 -6.33
N LEU A 8 6.69 19.48 -5.04
CA LEU A 8 5.78 18.43 -4.55
C LEU A 8 4.31 18.80 -4.76
N LEU A 9 3.92 20.05 -4.48
CA LEU A 9 2.57 20.55 -4.74
C LEU A 9 2.24 20.62 -6.24
N GLN A 10 3.21 20.98 -7.09
CA GLN A 10 3.04 20.95 -8.54
C GLN A 10 2.98 19.54 -9.12
N CYS A 11 3.69 18.57 -8.52
CA CYS A 11 3.60 17.17 -8.91
C CYS A 11 2.20 16.62 -8.59
N VAL A 12 1.67 16.88 -7.38
CA VAL A 12 0.28 16.55 -7.02
C VAL A 12 -0.72 17.31 -7.92
N GLY A 13 -0.44 18.56 -8.26
CA GLY A 13 -1.25 19.40 -9.12
C GLY A 13 -1.27 18.97 -10.60
N LYS A 14 -0.16 18.46 -11.15
CA LYS A 14 -0.10 17.93 -12.53
C LYS A 14 -0.83 16.59 -12.65
N THR A 15 -0.72 15.72 -11.65
CA THR A 15 -1.51 14.48 -11.60
C THR A 15 -3.02 14.75 -11.44
N ALA A 16 -3.40 15.93 -10.93
CA ALA A 16 -4.78 16.41 -10.89
C ALA A 16 -5.23 17.19 -12.14
N GLY A 17 -4.28 17.80 -12.87
CA GLY A 17 -4.54 18.70 -14.01
C GLY A 17 -4.60 18.03 -15.37
N GLU A 18 -3.98 16.87 -15.56
CA GLU A 18 -3.98 16.18 -16.87
C GLU A 18 -5.31 15.45 -17.21
N PHE A 19 -6.38 15.66 -16.43
CA PHE A 19 -7.74 15.24 -16.75
C PHE A 19 -8.78 16.38 -16.77
N ALA A 20 -8.36 17.65 -16.66
CA ALA A 20 -9.30 18.77 -16.49
C ALA A 20 -9.88 19.31 -17.82
N ASP A 21 -9.16 19.20 -18.94
CA ASP A 21 -9.52 19.95 -20.17
C ASP A 21 -10.26 19.14 -21.25
N THR A 22 -10.88 18.02 -20.91
CA THR A 22 -11.85 17.34 -21.80
C THR A 22 -13.05 16.80 -21.05
N ALA A 23 -14.06 17.65 -20.82
CA ALA A 23 -15.50 17.37 -21.01
C ALA A 23 -16.40 18.30 -20.18
N SER A 24 -16.77 19.46 -20.74
CA SER A 24 -17.89 20.27 -20.24
C SER A 24 -19.26 19.60 -20.44
N ASP A 25 -19.34 18.43 -21.08
CA ASP A 25 -20.61 17.80 -21.49
C ASP A 25 -21.12 16.67 -20.55
N ALA A 26 -20.46 16.40 -19.41
CA ALA A 26 -20.76 15.25 -18.56
C ALA A 26 -21.44 15.58 -17.20
N ALA A 27 -22.14 16.71 -17.06
CA ALA A 27 -22.61 17.24 -15.77
C ALA A 27 -23.54 16.31 -14.94
N TYR A 28 -24.12 15.25 -15.52
CA TYR A 28 -24.92 14.26 -14.78
C TYR A 28 -24.18 12.96 -14.41
N GLY A 29 -22.97 12.72 -14.94
CA GLY A 29 -22.14 11.53 -14.63
C GLY A 29 -21.05 11.75 -13.58
N VAL A 30 -20.88 13.00 -13.11
CA VAL A 30 -19.72 13.43 -12.30
C VAL A 30 -19.79 12.97 -10.84
N LYS A 31 -20.99 12.73 -10.27
CA LYS A 31 -21.11 12.37 -8.83
C LYS A 31 -20.51 11.00 -8.50
N GLY A 32 -20.71 10.01 -9.37
CA GLY A 32 -20.19 8.64 -9.16
C GLY A 32 -18.67 8.58 -9.23
N LYS A 33 -18.09 9.13 -10.31
CA LYS A 33 -16.62 9.13 -10.51
C LYS A 33 -15.88 9.98 -9.47
N ALA A 34 -16.44 11.12 -9.05
CA ALA A 34 -15.83 11.94 -8.00
C ALA A 34 -15.79 11.22 -6.64
N TRP A 35 -16.87 10.50 -6.29
CA TRP A 35 -16.93 9.66 -5.09
C TRP A 35 -15.92 8.51 -5.13
N GLU A 36 -15.78 7.83 -6.27
CA GLU A 36 -14.83 6.72 -6.44
C GLU A 36 -13.38 7.21 -6.28
N LEU A 37 -13.04 8.36 -6.88
CA LEU A 37 -11.71 8.98 -6.71
C LEU A 37 -11.43 9.35 -5.26
N ALA A 38 -12.39 9.97 -4.56
CA ALA A 38 -12.25 10.29 -3.14
C ALA A 38 -12.09 9.03 -2.28
N SER A 39 -12.82 7.97 -2.60
CA SER A 39 -12.75 6.67 -1.91
C SER A 39 -11.38 6.02 -2.09
N VAL A 40 -10.85 6.00 -3.31
CA VAL A 40 -9.50 5.51 -3.61
C VAL A 40 -8.43 6.34 -2.90
N ALA A 41 -8.55 7.68 -2.88
CA ALA A 41 -7.61 8.54 -2.16
C ALA A 41 -7.58 8.21 -0.65
N LYS A 42 -8.74 8.04 -0.02
CA LYS A 42 -8.84 7.64 1.39
C LYS A 42 -8.22 6.27 1.64
N LEU A 43 -8.45 5.31 0.76
CA LEU A 43 -7.85 3.98 0.87
C LEU A 43 -6.33 4.00 0.71
N ASN A 44 -5.79 4.84 -0.18
CA ASN A 44 -4.33 4.99 -0.31
C ASN A 44 -3.68 5.59 0.94
N ILE A 45 -4.34 6.52 1.64
CA ILE A 45 -3.86 7.02 2.94
C ILE A 45 -3.80 5.87 3.94
N ARG A 46 -4.88 5.09 4.06
CA ARG A 46 -4.92 3.91 4.95
C ARG A 46 -3.88 2.86 4.58
N ALA A 47 -3.62 2.65 3.29
CA ALA A 47 -2.56 1.75 2.83
C ALA A 47 -1.18 2.24 3.25
N ALA A 48 -0.92 3.55 3.17
CA ALA A 48 0.34 4.13 3.60
C ALA A 48 0.54 4.03 5.13
N GLU A 49 -0.50 4.31 5.91
CA GLU A 49 -0.50 4.12 7.37
C GLU A 49 -0.22 2.66 7.74
N ASN A 50 -0.98 1.72 7.15
CA ASN A 50 -0.81 0.30 7.40
C ASN A 50 0.57 -0.21 6.97
N LYS A 51 1.15 0.31 5.88
CA LYS A 51 2.53 0.01 5.50
C LYS A 51 3.53 0.51 6.56
N ALA A 52 3.33 1.71 7.11
CA ALA A 52 4.19 2.22 8.17
C ALA A 52 4.10 1.35 9.44
N ASP A 53 2.90 0.84 9.76
CA ASP A 53 2.70 -0.09 10.88
C ASP A 53 3.43 -1.42 10.65
N ILE A 54 3.37 -1.99 9.43
CA ILE A 54 4.12 -3.19 9.05
C ILE A 54 5.63 -2.96 9.21
N ASP A 55 6.14 -1.87 8.64
CA ASP A 55 7.56 -1.53 8.69
C ASP A 55 8.03 -1.31 10.15
N TYR A 56 7.18 -0.73 11.00
CA TYR A 56 7.43 -0.57 12.43
C TYR A 56 7.48 -1.91 13.18
N ALA A 57 6.47 -2.76 13.01
CA ALA A 57 6.39 -4.05 13.69
C ALA A 57 7.53 -4.99 13.28
N LEU A 58 7.91 -5.00 11.99
CA LEU A 58 9.07 -5.75 11.50
C LEU A 58 10.37 -5.28 12.15
N ARG A 59 10.53 -3.96 12.37
CA ARG A 59 11.69 -3.41 13.07
C ARG A 59 11.72 -3.84 14.54
N GLU A 60 10.59 -3.79 15.25
CA GLU A 60 10.51 -4.27 16.63
C GLU A 60 10.88 -5.75 16.75
N VAL A 61 10.37 -6.59 15.85
CA VAL A 61 10.75 -8.01 15.78
C VAL A 61 12.25 -8.16 15.52
N GLY A 62 12.82 -7.38 14.59
CA GLY A 62 14.26 -7.39 14.34
C GLY A 62 15.09 -7.01 15.58
N GLU A 63 14.66 -6.01 16.34
CA GLU A 63 15.29 -5.58 17.59
C GLU A 63 15.23 -6.70 18.66
N MET A 64 14.09 -7.37 18.80
CA MET A 64 13.91 -8.52 19.71
C MET A 64 14.84 -9.69 19.38
N ILE A 65 14.93 -10.06 18.10
CA ILE A 65 15.83 -11.13 17.65
C ILE A 65 17.29 -10.75 17.88
N TYR A 66 17.69 -9.51 17.57
CA TYR A 66 19.05 -9.06 17.79
C TYR A 66 19.41 -8.99 19.28
N ALA A 67 18.49 -8.54 20.14
CA ALA A 67 18.66 -8.52 21.58
C ALA A 67 19.02 -9.91 22.13
N THR A 68 18.34 -10.94 21.62
CA THR A 68 18.60 -12.35 21.96
C THR A 68 20.03 -12.77 21.60
N HIS A 69 20.54 -12.35 20.44
CA HIS A 69 21.93 -12.58 20.06
C HIS A 69 22.93 -11.85 20.99
N THR A 70 22.58 -10.66 21.47
CA THR A 70 23.43 -9.85 22.37
C THR A 70 23.35 -10.22 23.85
N GLY A 71 22.65 -11.31 24.20
CA GLY A 71 22.56 -11.82 25.57
C GLY A 71 21.38 -11.29 26.40
N THR A 72 20.42 -10.63 25.76
CA THR A 72 19.14 -10.22 26.37
C THR A 72 18.01 -10.97 25.67
N PRO A 73 17.76 -12.24 26.03
CA PRO A 73 16.77 -13.07 25.35
C PRO A 73 15.38 -12.43 25.47
N THR A 74 14.71 -12.32 24.32
CA THR A 74 13.32 -11.86 24.28
C THR A 74 12.39 -12.98 24.71
N ASP A 75 11.32 -12.63 25.42
CA ASP A 75 10.24 -13.55 25.74
C ASP A 75 9.59 -14.08 24.45
N SER A 76 9.48 -15.41 24.35
CA SER A 76 8.96 -16.07 23.15
C SER A 76 7.48 -15.76 22.90
N ASP A 77 6.69 -15.52 23.96
CA ASP A 77 5.27 -15.19 23.82
C ASP A 77 5.08 -13.76 23.28
N VAL A 78 5.93 -12.83 23.73
CA VAL A 78 5.95 -11.43 23.24
C VAL A 78 6.34 -11.38 21.77
N LEU A 79 7.36 -12.14 21.38
CA LEU A 79 7.77 -12.25 19.98
C LEU A 79 6.65 -12.85 19.12
N LEU A 80 5.99 -13.91 19.60
CA LEU A 80 4.88 -14.54 18.88
C LEU A 80 3.71 -13.56 18.67
N GLU A 81 3.34 -12.81 19.70
CA GLU A 81 2.28 -11.80 19.61
C GLU A 81 2.59 -10.74 18.53
N LYS A 82 3.85 -10.30 18.45
CA LYS A 82 4.30 -9.35 17.42
C LYS A 82 4.29 -9.93 16.01
N LEU A 83 4.66 -11.20 15.84
CA LEU A 83 4.55 -11.86 14.54
C LEU A 83 3.09 -11.98 14.09
N GLN A 84 2.18 -12.31 15.01
CA GLN A 84 0.74 -12.34 14.72
C GLN A 84 0.14 -10.95 14.46
N GLU A 85 0.70 -9.88 15.03
CA GLU A 85 0.38 -8.50 14.65
C GLU A 85 0.77 -8.23 13.19
N ILE A 86 1.97 -8.63 12.76
CA ILE A 86 2.43 -8.49 11.37
C ILE A 86 1.53 -9.25 10.39
N ASP A 87 1.12 -10.47 10.73
CA ASP A 87 0.21 -11.27 9.89
C ASP A 87 -1.13 -10.54 9.67
N ARG A 88 -1.74 -10.03 10.76
CA ARG A 88 -2.99 -9.25 10.70
C ARG A 88 -2.84 -7.95 9.89
N LEU A 89 -1.69 -7.29 9.99
CA LEU A 89 -1.39 -6.10 9.20
C LEU A 89 -1.27 -6.45 7.71
N HIS A 90 -0.63 -7.56 7.35
CA HIS A 90 -0.57 -8.03 5.96
C HIS A 90 -1.95 -8.41 5.38
N GLU A 91 -2.80 -9.05 6.17
CA GLU A 91 -4.20 -9.32 5.79
C GLU A 91 -4.97 -8.01 5.52
N THR A 92 -4.77 -7.02 6.39
CA THR A 92 -5.37 -5.69 6.24
C THR A 92 -4.86 -4.98 4.98
N ALA A 93 -3.56 -5.05 4.71
CA ALA A 93 -2.96 -4.51 3.48
C ALA A 93 -3.61 -5.14 2.24
N ALA A 94 -3.70 -6.48 2.20
CA ALA A 94 -4.32 -7.21 1.11
C ALA A 94 -5.78 -6.79 0.87
N ALA A 95 -6.57 -6.64 1.95
CA ALA A 95 -7.94 -6.19 1.85
C ALA A 95 -8.06 -4.75 1.31
N ILE A 96 -7.21 -3.83 1.75
CA ILE A 96 -7.18 -2.45 1.26
C ILE A 96 -6.80 -2.42 -0.23
N GLN A 97 -5.77 -3.18 -0.64
CA GLN A 97 -5.33 -3.21 -2.04
C GLN A 97 -6.36 -3.87 -2.96
N ALA A 98 -7.03 -4.93 -2.51
CA ALA A 98 -8.12 -5.55 -3.26
C ALA A 98 -9.27 -4.56 -3.51
N GLU A 99 -9.63 -3.76 -2.51
CA GLU A 99 -10.68 -2.74 -2.66
C GLU A 99 -10.25 -1.59 -3.59
N ILE A 100 -8.99 -1.14 -3.50
CA ILE A 100 -8.44 -0.16 -4.44
C ILE A 100 -8.47 -0.71 -5.88
N GLY A 101 -8.04 -1.96 -6.08
CA GLY A 101 -8.06 -2.62 -7.38
C GLY A 101 -9.48 -2.74 -7.94
N ARG A 102 -10.45 -3.12 -7.10
CA ARG A 102 -11.87 -3.18 -7.45
C ARG A 102 -12.41 -1.83 -7.93
N LEU A 103 -12.13 -0.75 -7.20
CA LEU A 103 -12.56 0.60 -7.57
C LEU A 103 -11.88 1.11 -8.85
N ARG A 104 -10.68 0.64 -9.17
CA ARG A 104 -9.94 1.00 -10.39
C ARG A 104 -10.23 0.07 -11.58
N GLY A 105 -10.97 -1.01 -11.38
CA GLY A 105 -11.19 -2.03 -12.42
C GLY A 105 -9.92 -2.79 -12.80
N GLU A 106 -8.96 -2.90 -11.87
CA GLU A 106 -7.70 -3.61 -12.04
C GLU A 106 -7.84 -5.06 -11.58
N LYS A 107 -7.15 -5.99 -12.24
CA LYS A 107 -7.14 -7.37 -11.79
C LYS A 107 -6.21 -7.53 -10.59
N ALA A 108 -6.56 -8.44 -9.69
CA ALA A 108 -5.74 -8.73 -8.50
C ALA A 108 -4.33 -9.21 -8.86
N GLU A 109 -4.17 -9.93 -9.96
CA GLU A 109 -2.89 -10.46 -10.46
C GLU A 109 -1.92 -9.37 -10.97
N ASP A 110 -2.42 -8.18 -11.30
CA ASP A 110 -1.62 -7.04 -11.81
C ASP A 110 -1.07 -6.15 -10.67
N ARG A 111 -1.43 -6.45 -9.42
CA ARG A 111 -1.13 -5.63 -8.25
C ARG A 111 -0.61 -6.46 -7.10
N CYS A 112 0.41 -5.95 -6.43
CA CYS A 112 0.91 -6.54 -5.21
C CYS A 112 -0.16 -6.42 -4.09
N PRO A 113 -0.54 -7.51 -3.41
CA PRO A 113 -1.52 -7.45 -2.32
C PRO A 113 -1.01 -6.65 -1.13
N THR A 114 0.30 -6.57 -0.91
CA THR A 114 0.87 -5.86 0.24
C THR A 114 0.96 -4.35 0.01
N CYS A 115 1.41 -3.90 -1.17
CA CYS A 115 1.73 -2.48 -1.39
C CYS A 115 1.02 -1.83 -2.58
N GLY A 116 0.28 -2.59 -3.38
CA GLY A 116 -0.41 -2.06 -4.56
C GLY A 116 0.49 -1.70 -5.75
N ALA A 117 1.80 -2.01 -5.69
CA ALA A 117 2.69 -1.86 -6.83
C ALA A 117 2.25 -2.75 -8.01
N ARG A 118 2.51 -2.30 -9.24
CA ARG A 118 2.27 -3.13 -10.42
C ARG A 118 3.20 -4.35 -10.40
N THR A 119 2.64 -5.52 -10.69
CA THR A 119 3.38 -6.78 -10.83
C THR A 119 3.55 -7.12 -12.30
N GLN A 120 4.58 -7.91 -12.63
CA GLN A 120 4.78 -8.48 -13.95
C GLN A 120 4.58 -9.99 -13.92
N ALA A 121 4.15 -10.56 -15.06
CA ALA A 121 4.10 -11.99 -15.23
C ALA A 121 5.47 -12.61 -14.92
N GLY A 122 5.49 -13.61 -14.03
CA GLY A 122 6.71 -14.28 -13.61
C GLY A 122 7.41 -13.69 -12.39
N ASP A 123 6.97 -12.54 -11.84
CA ASP A 123 7.49 -12.04 -10.57
C ASP A 123 7.14 -13.00 -9.42
N SER A 124 8.14 -13.47 -8.68
CA SER A 124 7.91 -14.26 -7.44
C SER A 124 7.82 -13.38 -6.19
N PHE A 125 8.38 -12.18 -6.26
CA PHE A 125 8.42 -11.19 -5.18
C PHE A 125 8.15 -9.81 -5.75
N CYS A 126 7.47 -8.97 -4.97
CA CYS A 126 7.24 -7.59 -5.33
C CYS A 126 8.55 -6.80 -5.34
N ARG A 127 8.79 -6.04 -6.40
CA ARG A 127 10.01 -5.23 -6.58
C ARG A 127 10.06 -4.00 -5.68
N GLU A 128 8.93 -3.57 -5.15
CA GLU A 128 8.81 -2.39 -4.29
C GLU A 128 8.86 -2.72 -2.80
N CYS A 129 8.21 -3.81 -2.38
CA CYS A 129 8.10 -4.16 -0.95
C CYS A 129 8.73 -5.50 -0.57
N GLY A 130 9.19 -6.31 -1.53
CA GLY A 130 9.75 -7.63 -1.26
C GLY A 130 8.73 -8.71 -0.86
N GLY A 131 7.44 -8.36 -0.72
CA GLY A 131 6.38 -9.31 -0.41
C GLY A 131 6.26 -10.41 -1.47
N LYS A 132 6.05 -11.65 -1.02
CA LYS A 132 5.87 -12.80 -1.92
C LYS A 132 4.59 -12.63 -2.74
N LEU A 133 4.68 -12.87 -4.05
CA LEU A 133 3.55 -12.88 -4.94
C LEU A 133 3.12 -14.33 -5.16
N GLU A 134 1.85 -14.61 -4.92
CA GLU A 134 1.27 -15.91 -5.25
C GLU A 134 1.16 -15.96 -6.79
N LYS A 135 2.05 -16.70 -7.44
CA LYS A 135 1.93 -16.96 -8.88
C LYS A 135 0.69 -17.81 -9.11
N GLY A 136 -0.15 -17.41 -10.07
CA GLY A 136 -0.88 -18.40 -10.83
C GLY A 136 0.13 -19.15 -11.69
N ASP A 137 0.34 -20.43 -11.41
CA ASP A 137 1.08 -21.33 -12.30
C ASP A 137 0.44 -21.22 -13.70
N GLN A 138 1.20 -20.71 -14.68
CA GLN A 138 0.89 -20.81 -16.11
C GLN A 138 2.07 -21.46 -16.83
#